data_AF-A0A2I6QKD8-F1
#
_entry.id   AF-A0A2I6QKD8-F1
#
_cell.length_a   1.000
_cell.length_b   1.000
_cell.length_c   1.000
_cell.angle_alpha   90.00
_cell.angle_beta   90.00
_cell.angle_gamma   90.00
#
_symmetry.space_group_name_H-M   'P 1'
#
loop_
_entity.id
_entity.type
_entity.pdbx_description
1 polymer ?
#
loop_
_entity_poly.entity_id
_entity_poly.type
_entity_poly.pdbx_seq_one_letter_code
_entity_poly.pdbx_strand_id
1 'polypeptide(L)'
;MMFSASALAKIEEGKLVIWINGDKGYNGLAEVGKKFEKDTGIKVTVEHPDKLEEKFPQVAATGDGPDIIFWAHDRFGGYAQSGLLAEITPDKAFQDKLYPFTWDAVRYNGKLIAYPIAVEAFIADL
;
A
#
# COMPACT_ATOMS: atom_id res chain seq x y z
N MET A 1 -3.50 -19.11 -29.00
CA MET A 1 -3.38 -18.81 -27.56
C MET A 1 -2.74 -17.45 -27.43
N MET A 2 -3.52 -16.41 -27.12
CA MET A 2 -2.97 -15.09 -26.79
C MET A 2 -2.50 -15.16 -25.35
N PHE A 3 -1.18 -15.07 -25.13
CA PHE A 3 -0.64 -14.77 -23.82
C PHE A 3 -0.97 -13.31 -23.52
N SER A 4 -1.99 -13.08 -22.68
CA SER A 4 -2.18 -11.78 -22.05
C SER A 4 -1.03 -11.60 -21.06
N ALA A 5 -0.02 -10.82 -21.43
CA ALA A 5 0.98 -10.38 -20.49
C ALA A 5 0.26 -9.49 -19.47
N SER A 6 -0.02 -10.03 -18.28
CA SER A 6 -0.29 -9.18 -17.13
C SER A 6 0.99 -8.40 -16.92
N ALA A 7 1.02 -7.15 -17.36
CA ALA A 7 2.12 -6.25 -17.03
C ALA A 7 2.08 -6.10 -15.51
N LEU A 8 2.93 -6.84 -14.81
CA LEU A 8 3.25 -6.49 -13.44
C LEU A 8 3.97 -5.15 -13.51
N ALA A 9 3.38 -4.13 -12.92
CA ALA A 9 3.91 -2.79 -12.96
C ALA A 9 5.38 -2.79 -12.51
N LYS A 10 6.23 -2.28 -13.39
CA LYS A 10 7.61 -1.93 -13.05
C LYS A 10 7.62 -0.51 -12.53
N ILE A 11 8.32 -0.29 -11.41
CA ILE A 11 8.52 1.04 -10.83
C ILE A 11 9.13 1.94 -11.92
N GLU A 12 8.51 3.08 -12.16
CA GLU A 12 8.98 4.08 -13.11
C GLU A 12 9.05 5.41 -12.38
N GLU A 13 10.19 6.09 -12.49
CA GLU A 13 10.37 7.39 -11.88
C GLU A 13 9.40 8.41 -12.51
N GLY A 14 8.76 9.25 -11.67
CA GLY A 14 7.81 10.27 -12.12
C GLY A 14 6.34 9.81 -12.20
N LYS A 15 6.02 8.57 -11.78
CA LYS A 15 4.65 8.12 -11.54
C LYS A 15 4.54 7.38 -10.21
N LEU A 16 3.30 7.12 -9.76
CA LEU A 16 3.01 6.27 -8.62
C LEU A 16 2.05 5.16 -9.04
N VAL A 17 2.38 3.93 -8.69
CA VAL A 17 1.53 2.75 -8.81
C VAL A 17 1.13 2.30 -7.40
N ILE A 18 -0.17 2.15 -7.18
CA ILE A 18 -0.75 1.77 -5.90
C ILE A 18 -1.50 0.45 -6.09
N TRP A 19 -1.18 -0.54 -5.25
CA TRP A 19 -1.95 -1.77 -5.12
C TRP A 19 -2.87 -1.72 -3.92
N ILE A 20 -4.15 -2.02 -4.14
CA ILE A 20 -5.17 -2.12 -3.09
C ILE A 20 -6.13 -3.27 -3.43
N ASN A 21 -6.67 -3.96 -2.42
CA ASN A 21 -7.55 -5.09 -2.67
C ASN A 21 -8.84 -4.66 -3.38
N GLY A 22 -9.40 -5.54 -4.22
CA GLY A 22 -10.58 -5.24 -5.03
C GLY A 22 -11.88 -5.08 -4.23
N ASP A 23 -11.90 -5.50 -2.96
CA ASP A 23 -13.02 -5.31 -2.03
C ASP A 23 -13.02 -3.93 -1.34
N LYS A 24 -12.02 -3.09 -1.61
CA LYS A 24 -11.90 -1.73 -1.05
C LYS A 24 -12.35 -0.67 -2.07
N GLY A 25 -12.43 0.58 -1.62
CA GLY A 25 -12.83 1.73 -2.44
C GLY A 25 -11.77 2.21 -3.45
N TYR A 26 -11.25 1.34 -4.32
CA TYR A 26 -10.19 1.67 -5.28
C TYR A 26 -10.57 2.80 -6.25
N ASN A 27 -11.84 2.93 -6.63
CA ASN A 27 -12.32 4.05 -7.44
C ASN A 27 -12.22 5.39 -6.69
N GLY A 28 -12.54 5.41 -5.39
CA GLY A 28 -12.38 6.61 -4.57
C GLY A 28 -10.91 6.98 -4.40
N LEU A 29 -10.04 6.00 -4.22
CA LEU A 29 -8.59 6.21 -4.20
C LEU A 29 -8.06 6.74 -5.53
N ALA A 30 -8.60 6.28 -6.66
CA ALA A 30 -8.25 6.80 -7.97
C ALA A 30 -8.65 8.29 -8.15
N GLU A 31 -9.76 8.74 -7.57
CA GLU A 31 -10.13 10.16 -7.56
C GLU A 31 -9.15 11.02 -6.74
N VAL A 32 -8.68 10.50 -5.59
CA VAL A 32 -7.59 11.14 -4.83
C VAL A 32 -6.31 11.21 -5.68
N GLY A 33 -6.00 10.15 -6.42
CA GLY A 33 -4.89 10.10 -7.37
C GLY A 33 -4.99 11.15 -8.47
N LYS A 34 -6.17 11.33 -9.07
CA LYS A 34 -6.41 12.39 -10.08
C LYS A 34 -6.22 13.79 -9.50
N LYS A 35 -6.68 14.01 -8.26
CA LYS A 35 -6.44 15.29 -7.58
C LYS A 35 -4.94 15.52 -7.37
N PHE A 36 -4.22 14.50 -6.91
CA PHE A 36 -2.77 14.57 -6.74
C PHE A 36 -2.04 14.86 -8.06
N GLU A 37 -2.43 14.18 -9.14
CA GLU A 37 -1.90 14.42 -10.49
C GLU A 37 -2.16 15.86 -10.97
N LYS A 38 -3.37 16.38 -10.74
CA LYS A 38 -3.68 17.78 -11.07
C LYS A 38 -2.80 18.78 -10.32
N ASP A 39 -2.53 18.51 -9.05
CA ASP A 39 -1.79 19.43 -8.18
C ASP A 39 -0.26 19.34 -8.38
N THR A 40 0.25 18.18 -8.82
CA THR A 40 1.70 17.89 -8.85
C THR A 40 2.25 17.57 -10.23
N GLY A 41 1.40 17.19 -11.19
CA GLY A 41 1.78 16.62 -12.48
C GLY A 41 2.22 15.15 -12.42
N ILE A 42 2.21 14.51 -11.25
CA ILE A 42 2.63 13.10 -11.08
C ILE A 42 1.43 12.18 -11.29
N LYS A 43 1.53 11.29 -12.28
CA LYS A 43 0.48 10.33 -12.59
C LYS A 43 0.34 9.28 -11.48
N VAL A 44 -0.90 8.98 -11.09
CA VAL A 44 -1.22 7.92 -10.12
C VAL A 44 -2.05 6.84 -10.79
N THR A 45 -1.57 5.60 -10.75
CA THR A 45 -2.29 4.41 -11.22
C THR A 45 -2.68 3.56 -10.02
N VAL A 46 -3.97 3.24 -9.89
CA VAL A 46 -4.48 2.35 -8.84
C VAL A 46 -4.85 1.02 -9.49
N GLU A 47 -4.26 -0.06 -9.00
CA GLU A 47 -4.49 -1.43 -9.48
C GLU A 47 -4.97 -2.32 -8.33
N HIS A 48 -5.72 -3.36 -8.67
CA HIS A 48 -6.22 -4.34 -7.71
C HIS A 48 -5.96 -5.79 -8.18
N PRO A 49 -4.69 -6.23 -8.23
CA PRO A 49 -4.38 -7.59 -8.65
C PRO A 49 -5.00 -8.63 -7.70
N ASP A 50 -5.49 -9.75 -8.24
CA ASP A 50 -5.91 -10.87 -7.40
C ASP A 50 -4.76 -11.35 -6.53
N LYS A 51 -5.03 -11.69 -5.26
CA LYS A 51 -4.02 -12.20 -4.32
C LYS A 51 -2.78 -11.29 -4.21
N LEU A 52 -2.98 -9.97 -4.21
CA LEU A 52 -1.88 -9.01 -4.20
C LEU A 52 -0.95 -9.18 -2.99
N GLU A 53 -1.44 -9.71 -1.88
CA GLU A 53 -0.68 -9.98 -0.65
C GLU A 53 0.30 -11.14 -0.81
N GLU A 54 0.01 -12.09 -1.71
CA GLU A 54 0.92 -13.16 -2.09
C GLU A 54 1.88 -12.72 -3.21
N LYS A 55 1.38 -11.89 -4.15
CA LYS A 55 2.17 -11.42 -5.29
C LYS A 55 3.20 -10.35 -4.92
N PHE A 56 2.83 -9.43 -4.04
CA PHE A 56 3.71 -8.33 -3.60
C PHE A 56 5.09 -8.81 -3.16
N PRO A 57 5.23 -9.76 -2.21
CA PRO A 57 6.55 -10.19 -1.79
C PRO A 57 7.35 -10.89 -2.90
N GLN A 58 6.70 -11.51 -3.88
CA GLN A 58 7.37 -12.16 -5.00
C GLN A 58 8.02 -11.13 -5.94
N VAL A 59 7.35 -10.00 -6.17
CA VAL A 59 7.75 -9.00 -7.16
C VAL A 59 8.65 -7.94 -6.55
N ALA A 60 8.37 -7.55 -5.30
CA ALA A 60 9.21 -6.63 -4.55
C ALA A 60 10.60 -7.24 -4.30
N ALA A 61 10.69 -8.56 -4.12
CA ALA A 61 11.97 -9.26 -3.98
C ALA A 61 12.87 -9.15 -5.22
N THR A 62 12.30 -8.86 -6.41
CA THR A 62 13.06 -8.62 -7.64
C THR A 62 13.21 -7.14 -7.98
N GLY A 63 12.73 -6.23 -7.12
CA GLY A 63 12.74 -4.79 -7.34
C GLY A 63 11.63 -4.27 -8.25
N ASP A 64 10.64 -5.11 -8.59
CA ASP A 64 9.42 -4.73 -9.30
C ASP A 64 8.25 -4.53 -8.30
N GLY A 65 7.06 -4.19 -8.80
CA GLY A 65 5.85 -4.05 -7.99
C GLY A 65 5.39 -2.61 -7.84
N PRO A 66 4.40 -2.37 -6.97
CA PRO A 66 3.86 -1.03 -6.76
C PRO A 66 4.78 -0.18 -5.90
N ASP A 67 4.62 1.14 -6.02
CA ASP A 67 5.24 2.11 -5.10
C ASP A 67 4.57 2.08 -3.72
N ILE A 68 3.26 1.80 -3.67
CA ILE A 68 2.46 1.76 -2.44
C ILE A 68 1.58 0.50 -2.44
N ILE A 69 1.63 -0.27 -1.36
CA ILE A 69 0.72 -1.40 -1.11
C ILE A 69 -0.23 -1.09 0.06
N PHE A 70 -1.51 -1.37 -0.15
CA PHE A 70 -2.54 -1.35 0.87
C PHE A 70 -2.90 -2.78 1.26
N TRP A 71 -2.77 -3.10 2.54
CA TRP A 71 -3.27 -4.32 3.14
C TRP A 71 -3.51 -4.14 4.64
N ALA A 72 -4.12 -5.13 5.27
CA ALA A 72 -4.14 -5.22 6.72
C ALA A 72 -2.71 -5.39 7.27
N HIS A 73 -2.47 -4.81 8.45
CA HIS A 73 -1.13 -4.69 9.04
C HIS A 73 -0.48 -6.03 9.39
N ASP A 74 -1.26 -7.10 9.54
CA ASP A 74 -0.80 -8.45 9.89
C ASP A 74 0.20 -9.04 8.88
N ARG A 75 0.14 -8.63 7.61
CA ARG A 75 1.10 -9.06 6.58
C ARG A 75 2.41 -8.27 6.59
N PHE A 76 2.37 -7.03 7.07
CA PHE A 76 3.49 -6.09 6.91
C PHE A 76 4.73 -6.46 7.73
N GLY A 77 4.56 -7.14 8.86
CA GLY A 77 5.71 -7.67 9.62
C GLY A 77 6.56 -8.64 8.79
N GLY A 78 5.92 -9.51 8.00
CA GLY A 78 6.62 -10.42 7.09
C GLY A 78 7.35 -9.68 5.97
N TYR A 79 6.72 -8.68 5.36
CA TYR A 79 7.35 -7.87 4.32
C TYR A 79 8.53 -7.06 4.85
N ALA A 80 8.41 -6.48 6.04
CA ALA A 80 9.48 -5.74 6.70
C ALA A 80 10.66 -6.65 7.09
N GLN A 81 10.39 -7.88 7.57
CA GLN A 81 11.43 -8.88 7.85
C GLN A 81 12.24 -9.23 6.59
N SER A 82 11.61 -9.21 5.42
CA SER A 82 12.25 -9.43 4.12
C SER A 82 12.83 -8.16 3.48
N GLY A 83 12.78 -7.00 4.17
CA GLY A 83 13.34 -5.75 3.66
C GLY A 83 12.55 -5.13 2.50
N LEU A 84 11.29 -5.50 2.32
CA LEU A 84 10.45 -5.09 1.19
C LEU A 84 9.69 -3.79 1.43
N LEU A 85 9.74 -3.25 2.65
CA LEU A 85 9.08 -2.01 3.04
C LEU A 85 10.14 -0.99 3.46
N ALA A 86 9.99 0.24 2.97
CA ALA A 86 10.78 1.36 3.45
C ALA A 86 10.31 1.79 4.85
N GLU A 87 11.27 2.20 5.69
CA GLU A 87 10.94 2.87 6.95
C GLU A 87 10.35 4.26 6.66
N ILE A 88 9.20 4.56 7.27
CA ILE A 88 8.59 5.89 7.18
C ILE A 88 8.96 6.73 8.40
N THR A 89 9.15 8.04 8.18
CA THR A 89 9.55 8.99 9.23
C THR A 89 8.64 10.22 9.26
N PRO A 90 7.31 10.04 9.43
CA PRO A 90 6.40 11.18 9.55
C PRO A 90 6.75 12.02 10.78
N ASP A 91 6.65 13.35 10.66
CA ASP A 91 6.86 14.23 11.80
C ASP A 91 5.81 14.03 12.89
N LYS A 92 6.08 14.57 14.08
CA LYS A 92 5.19 14.44 15.23
C LYS A 92 3.82 15.05 14.97
N ALA A 93 3.76 16.18 14.24
CA ALA A 93 2.51 16.86 13.94
C ALA A 93 1.61 16.02 13.03
N PHE A 94 2.17 15.20 12.14
CA PHE A 94 1.42 14.24 11.34
C PHE A 94 1.03 13.02 12.18
N GLN A 95 1.93 12.47 12.99
CA GLN A 95 1.62 11.33 13.86
C GLN A 95 0.46 11.61 14.80
N ASP A 96 0.37 12.84 15.32
CA ASP A 96 -0.70 13.28 16.23
C ASP A 96 -2.09 13.38 15.58
N LYS A 97 -2.19 13.24 14.25
CA LYS A 97 -3.47 13.20 13.53
C LYS A 97 -4.14 11.83 13.59
N LEU A 98 -3.41 10.77 13.95
CA LEU A 98 -3.90 9.40 13.98
C LEU A 98 -3.84 8.85 15.41
N TYR A 99 -4.70 7.87 15.71
CA TYR A 99 -4.75 7.28 17.04
C TYR A 99 -3.47 6.48 17.34
N PRO A 100 -2.85 6.60 18.53
CA PRO A 100 -1.59 5.95 18.85
C PRO A 100 -1.56 4.43 18.60
N PHE A 101 -2.63 3.72 18.96
CA PHE A 101 -2.70 2.26 18.76
C PHE A 101 -2.61 1.83 17.30
N THR A 102 -2.98 2.73 16.36
CA THR A 102 -2.86 2.44 14.93
C THR A 102 -1.41 2.54 14.45
N TRP A 103 -0.61 3.42 15.06
CA TRP A 103 0.84 3.46 14.84
C TRP A 103 1.54 2.23 15.42
N ASP A 104 1.06 1.71 16.54
CA ASP A 104 1.60 0.49 17.14
C ASP A 104 1.39 -0.72 16.21
N ALA A 105 0.23 -0.80 15.54
CA ALA A 105 -0.10 -1.88 14.60
C ALA A 105 0.84 -1.95 13.39
N VAL A 106 1.43 -0.82 12.99
CA VAL A 106 2.37 -0.73 11.85
C VAL A 106 3.81 -0.49 12.30
N ARG A 107 4.11 -0.75 13.58
CA ARG A 107 5.47 -0.69 14.11
C ARG A 107 6.09 -2.09 14.10
N TYR A 108 7.24 -2.22 13.47
CA TYR A 108 7.99 -3.47 13.40
C TYR A 108 9.44 -3.23 13.80
N ASN A 109 9.95 -3.96 14.79
CA ASN A 109 11.30 -3.79 15.36
C ASN A 109 11.64 -2.32 15.69
N GLY A 110 10.68 -1.60 16.28
CA GLY A 110 10.82 -0.20 16.68
C GLY A 110 10.59 0.82 15.55
N LYS A 111 10.57 0.40 14.29
CA LYS A 111 10.42 1.25 13.11
C LYS A 111 8.99 1.31 12.62
N LEU A 112 8.56 2.46 12.09
CA LEU A 112 7.28 2.58 11.39
C LEU A 112 7.46 2.10 9.95
N ILE A 113 6.66 1.12 9.52
CA ILE A 113 6.80 0.48 8.21
C ILE A 113 5.62 0.73 7.27
N ALA A 114 4.58 1.43 7.74
CA ALA A 114 3.42 1.81 6.94
C ALA A 114 2.63 2.95 7.59
N TYR A 115 1.76 3.59 6.80
CA TYR A 115 0.77 4.53 7.29
C TYR A 115 -0.53 3.79 7.66
N PRO A 116 -1.06 3.93 8.89
CA PRO A 116 -2.34 3.35 9.24
C PRO A 116 -3.48 4.17 8.62
N ILE A 117 -4.49 3.49 8.08
CA ILE A 117 -5.57 4.14 7.31
C ILE A 117 -6.94 3.96 7.97
N ALA A 118 -7.30 2.74 8.34
CA ALA A 118 -8.60 2.40 8.90
C ALA A 118 -8.49 1.21 9.86
N VAL A 119 -9.48 1.07 10.74
CA VAL A 119 -9.65 -0.09 11.62
C VAL A 119 -10.80 -0.91 11.10
N GLU A 120 -10.56 -2.20 10.87
CA GLU A 120 -11.55 -3.15 10.40
C GLU A 120 -11.77 -4.22 11.48
N ALA A 121 -13.03 -4.52 11.77
CA ALA A 121 -13.42 -5.59 12.68
C ALA A 121 -14.69 -6.26 12.13
N PHE A 122 -14.74 -7.59 12.22
CA PHE A 122 -15.99 -8.30 11.99
C PHE A 122 -16.91 -8.07 13.19
N ILE A 123 -18.18 -7.79 12.91
CA ILE A 123 -19.23 -7.93 13.91
C ILE A 123 -19.74 -9.36 13.76
N ALA A 124 -19.48 -10.19 14.77
CA ALA A 124 -20.16 -11.48 14.88
C ALA A 124 -21.61 -11.20 15.34
N ASP A 125 -22.56 -11.69 14.54
CA ASP A 125 -24.00 -11.82 14.81
C ASP A 125 -24.89 -10.56 14.73
N LEU A 126 -25.55 -10.43 13.56
CA LEU A 126 -26.99 -10.13 13.42
C LEU A 126 -27.63 -11.23 12.57
#